data_AF-A0A7C3A218-F1
#
_entry.id   AF-A0A7C3A218-F1
#
_cell.length_a   1.000
_cell.length_b   1.000
_cell.length_c   1.000
_cell.angle_alpha   90.00
_cell.angle_beta   90.00
_cell.angle_gamma   90.00
#
_symmetry.space_group_name_H-M   'P 1'
#
loop_
_entity.id
_entity.type
_entity.pdbx_description
1 polymer ?
#
loop_
_entity_poly.entity_id
_entity_poly.type
_entity_poly.pdbx_seq_one_letter_code
_entity_poly.pdbx_strand_id
1 'polypeptide(L)'
;MSDVLRSYAGVSLSRRRHHKRGRRWRWILLIVALAALLALWITRDSHPIGALLPADQRYHLYIADPLETRMSLGQSRIWSLAPKGSVWAAIPERLLDGPDVPEWLLNNIFNGPCHVSGADLKNFADPLLLTRMSRIGCLVEKLHWAIPGVESDYAGGLRLRRIPDAGVYYAVRGRTFAVSTSRAALIRALTLTSEKQTGPEGLMRGMTDMGANDLACRVGLEEDDPLGEVFESLRLGLRIAPAGLRLQCRSTLRPAWQERSA
;
A
#
# COMPACT_ATOMS: atom_id res chain seq x y z
N MET A 1 -50.76 80.50 -1.90
CA MET A 1 -49.53 80.68 -2.69
C MET A 1 -48.42 79.93 -1.98
N SER A 2 -47.95 78.86 -2.64
CA SER A 2 -46.71 78.08 -2.45
C SER A 2 -46.16 77.87 -1.02
N ASP A 3 -46.52 76.71 -0.47
CA ASP A 3 -45.69 75.95 0.46
C ASP A 3 -44.29 75.71 -0.11
N VAL A 4 -43.27 76.02 0.67
CA VAL A 4 -41.88 75.61 0.41
C VAL A 4 -41.45 74.67 1.53
N LEU A 5 -41.89 73.43 1.44
CA LEU A 5 -41.32 72.30 2.17
C LEU A 5 -39.93 72.01 1.60
N ARG A 6 -38.88 72.41 2.33
CA ARG A 6 -37.50 71.96 2.07
C ARG A 6 -37.41 70.47 2.35
N SER A 7 -37.54 69.65 1.30
CA SER A 7 -37.16 68.25 1.33
C SER A 7 -35.62 68.16 1.37
N TYR A 8 -35.07 67.88 2.54
CA TYR A 8 -33.72 67.33 2.62
C TYR A 8 -33.82 65.89 2.12
N ALA A 9 -33.59 65.69 0.83
CA ALA A 9 -33.31 64.38 0.28
C ALA A 9 -32.09 63.83 1.05
N GLY A 10 -32.38 62.91 1.98
CA GLY A 10 -31.36 62.15 2.67
C GLY A 10 -30.52 61.44 1.62
N VAL A 11 -29.32 61.95 1.38
CA VAL A 11 -28.28 61.19 0.73
C VAL A 11 -27.95 60.09 1.72
N SER A 12 -28.60 58.94 1.57
CA SER A 12 -28.16 57.70 2.17
C SER A 12 -26.82 57.38 1.51
N LEU A 13 -25.76 57.96 2.07
CA LEU A 13 -24.40 57.48 1.92
C LEU A 13 -24.42 56.08 2.50
N SER A 14 -24.78 55.11 1.66
CA SER A 14 -24.46 53.71 1.83
C SER A 14 -22.98 53.68 2.14
N ARG A 15 -22.64 53.62 3.43
CA ARG A 15 -21.31 53.29 3.90
C ARG A 15 -21.07 51.89 3.37
N ARG A 16 -20.51 51.80 2.16
CA ARG A 16 -19.78 50.63 1.70
C ARG A 16 -18.71 50.41 2.76
N ARG A 17 -19.02 49.55 3.72
CA ARG A 17 -18.04 48.95 4.61
C ARG A 17 -17.08 48.22 3.68
N HIS A 18 -16.03 48.90 3.24
CA HIS A 18 -14.88 48.26 2.64
C HIS A 18 -14.34 47.33 3.73
N HIS A 19 -14.75 46.07 3.64
CA HIS A 19 -14.24 45.03 4.50
C HIS A 19 -12.73 45.03 4.35
N LYS A 20 -12.01 45.48 5.38
CA LYS A 20 -10.58 45.23 5.60
C LYS A 20 -10.30 43.71 5.79
N ARG A 21 -11.05 42.82 5.13
CA ARG A 21 -10.84 41.37 5.08
C ARG A 21 -9.72 40.98 4.10
N GLY A 22 -9.28 41.89 3.22
CA GLY A 22 -8.28 41.59 2.20
C GLY A 22 -6.86 41.29 2.71
N ARG A 23 -6.43 41.85 3.85
CA ARG A 23 -5.04 41.68 4.33
C ARG A 23 -4.83 40.41 5.17
N ARG A 24 -5.80 40.02 6.00
CA ARG A 24 -5.73 38.77 6.78
C ARG A 24 -5.85 37.53 5.89
N TRP A 25 -6.68 37.58 4.86
CA TRP A 25 -6.79 36.49 3.88
C TRP A 25 -5.47 36.22 3.15
N ARG A 26 -4.69 37.26 2.81
CA ARG A 26 -3.35 37.09 2.21
C ARG A 26 -2.38 36.34 3.12
N TRP A 27 -2.41 36.62 4.43
CA TRP A 27 -1.58 35.87 5.40
C TRP A 27 -2.05 34.43 5.58
N ILE A 28 -3.36 34.20 5.63
CA ILE A 28 -3.92 32.84 5.67
C ILE A 28 -3.49 32.06 4.42
N LEU A 29 -3.63 32.65 3.23
CA LEU A 29 -3.18 32.02 1.98
C LEU A 29 -1.68 31.74 1.99
N LEU A 30 -0.85 32.65 2.50
CA LEU A 30 0.60 32.44 2.60
C LEU A 30 0.95 31.30 3.55
N ILE A 31 0.28 31.22 4.71
CA ILE A 31 0.47 30.13 5.66
C ILE A 31 0.04 28.80 5.04
N VAL A 32 -1.12 28.77 4.37
CA VAL A 32 -1.61 27.58 3.66
C VAL A 32 -0.64 27.16 2.55
N ALA A 33 -0.12 28.10 1.77
CA ALA A 33 0.87 27.83 0.72
C ALA A 33 2.18 27.28 1.30
N LEU A 34 2.67 27.86 2.40
CA LEU A 34 3.87 27.38 3.07
C LEU A 34 3.66 25.98 3.67
N ALA A 35 2.51 25.73 4.30
CA ALA A 35 2.14 24.42 4.82
C ALA A 35 2.03 23.39 3.69
N ALA A 36 1.48 23.76 2.54
CA ALA A 36 1.41 22.89 1.37
C ALA A 36 2.81 22.56 0.82
N LEU A 37 3.70 23.55 0.70
CA LEU A 37 5.10 23.34 0.29
C LEU A 37 5.84 22.43 1.27
N LEU A 38 5.68 22.67 2.57
CA LEU A 38 6.25 21.83 3.62
C LEU A 38 5.72 20.39 3.51
N ALA A 39 4.40 20.22 3.34
CA ALA A 39 3.79 18.91 3.16
C ALA A 39 4.34 18.19 1.92
N LEU A 40 4.48 18.89 0.80
CA LEU A 40 5.07 18.34 -0.43
C LEU A 40 6.53 17.92 -0.24
N TRP A 41 7.31 18.72 0.49
CA TRP A 41 8.71 18.42 0.75
C TRP A 41 8.89 17.23 1.70
N ILE A 42 8.13 17.23 2.80
CA ILE A 42 8.15 16.16 3.80
C ILE A 42 7.64 14.83 3.25
N THR A 43 6.70 14.87 2.30
CA THR A 43 6.12 13.68 1.64
C THR A 43 6.80 13.35 0.31
N ARG A 44 8.01 13.85 0.06
CA ARG A 44 8.76 13.53 -1.16
C ARG A 44 9.08 12.03 -1.23
N ASP A 45 8.92 11.46 -2.43
CA ASP A 45 9.40 10.11 -2.75
C ASP A 45 10.93 10.09 -2.66
N SER A 46 11.45 9.60 -1.53
CA SER A 46 12.89 9.45 -1.29
C SER A 46 13.37 8.02 -1.43
N HIS A 47 12.48 7.04 -1.26
CA HIS A 47 12.82 5.61 -1.26
C HIS A 47 11.84 4.85 -2.15
N PRO A 48 12.26 4.38 -3.34
CA PRO A 48 11.41 3.54 -4.18
C PRO A 48 11.20 2.17 -3.52
N ILE A 49 10.07 1.50 -3.84
CA ILE A 49 9.73 0.17 -3.28
C ILE A 49 10.88 -0.83 -3.47
N GLY A 50 11.49 -0.85 -4.66
CA GLY A 50 12.59 -1.77 -4.98
C GLY A 50 13.85 -1.58 -4.13
N ALA A 51 14.01 -0.44 -3.44
CA ALA A 51 15.12 -0.22 -2.52
C ALA A 51 14.91 -0.86 -1.14
N LEU A 52 13.68 -1.23 -0.80
CA LEU A 52 13.35 -1.94 0.45
C LEU A 52 13.08 -3.43 0.22
N LEU A 53 13.19 -3.89 -1.02
CA LEU A 53 12.91 -5.27 -1.38
C LEU A 53 14.23 -6.08 -1.41
N PRO A 54 14.39 -7.11 -0.56
CA PRO A 54 15.54 -8.00 -0.63
C PRO A 54 15.55 -8.79 -1.94
N ALA A 55 16.73 -8.96 -2.54
CA ALA A 55 16.89 -9.71 -3.79
C ALA A 55 16.76 -11.24 -3.64
N ASP A 56 16.95 -11.76 -2.42
CA ASP A 56 16.98 -13.18 -2.09
C ASP A 56 15.64 -13.72 -1.56
N GLN A 57 14.54 -13.09 -1.93
CA GLN A 57 13.19 -13.56 -1.56
C GLN A 57 12.81 -14.79 -2.40
N ARG A 58 12.17 -15.77 -1.77
CA ARG A 58 11.76 -17.01 -2.44
C ARG A 58 10.41 -16.88 -3.12
N TYR A 59 9.51 -16.04 -2.58
CA TYR A 59 8.25 -15.72 -3.24
C TYR A 59 8.03 -14.22 -3.38
N HIS A 60 7.32 -13.87 -4.44
CA HIS A 60 6.86 -12.53 -4.75
C HIS A 60 5.41 -12.59 -5.21
N LEU A 61 4.54 -11.85 -4.55
CA LEU A 61 3.15 -11.66 -4.91
C LEU A 61 2.94 -10.19 -5.24
N TYR A 62 2.38 -9.92 -6.42
CA TYR A 62 2.01 -8.62 -6.91
C TYR A 62 0.49 -8.55 -6.95
N ILE A 63 -0.06 -7.49 -6.37
CA ILE A 63 -1.50 -7.22 -6.31
C ILE A 63 -1.71 -5.85 -6.94
N ALA A 64 -2.50 -5.78 -8.01
CA ALA A 64 -2.66 -4.55 -8.79
C ALA A 64 -3.39 -3.46 -7.98
N ASP A 65 -4.55 -3.81 -7.40
CA ASP A 65 -5.29 -2.96 -6.47
C ASP A 65 -5.82 -3.83 -5.32
N PRO A 66 -5.17 -3.81 -4.14
CA PRO A 66 -5.57 -4.67 -3.04
C PRO A 66 -6.96 -4.34 -2.48
N LEU A 67 -7.43 -3.10 -2.59
CA LEU A 67 -8.70 -2.67 -2.00
C LEU A 67 -9.87 -2.98 -2.92
N GLU A 68 -9.73 -2.72 -4.22
CA GLU A 68 -10.73 -3.12 -5.22
C GLU A 68 -10.82 -4.64 -5.32
N THR A 69 -9.66 -5.32 -5.37
CA THR A 69 -9.60 -6.78 -5.43
C THR A 69 -10.19 -7.42 -4.18
N ARG A 70 -10.05 -6.80 -2.99
CA ARG A 70 -10.59 -7.34 -1.74
C ARG A 70 -12.11 -7.55 -1.80
N MET A 71 -12.86 -6.58 -2.28
CA MET A 71 -14.33 -6.68 -2.37
C MET A 71 -14.74 -7.74 -3.40
N SER A 72 -14.14 -7.70 -4.58
CA SER A 72 -14.39 -8.68 -5.65
C SER A 72 -14.04 -10.11 -5.21
N LEU A 73 -12.91 -10.26 -4.52
CA LEU A 73 -12.46 -11.53 -3.98
C LEU A 73 -13.39 -11.99 -2.86
N GLY A 74 -13.74 -11.14 -1.89
CA GLY A 74 -14.65 -11.50 -0.79
C GLY A 74 -16.03 -11.98 -1.26
N GLN A 75 -16.54 -11.41 -2.36
CA GLN A 75 -17.83 -11.81 -2.96
C GLN A 75 -17.71 -12.98 -3.95
N SER A 76 -16.50 -13.45 -4.24
CA SER A 76 -16.28 -14.48 -5.25
C SER A 76 -16.88 -15.82 -4.86
N ARG A 77 -17.50 -16.48 -5.83
CA ARG A 77 -18.03 -17.85 -5.66
C ARG A 77 -16.94 -18.89 -5.43
N ILE A 78 -15.66 -18.56 -5.62
CA ILE A 78 -14.56 -19.51 -5.37
C ILE A 78 -14.56 -20.02 -3.93
N TRP A 79 -15.02 -19.21 -2.98
CA TRP A 79 -15.10 -19.62 -1.58
C TRP A 79 -16.14 -20.71 -1.32
N SER A 80 -17.12 -20.89 -2.20
CA SER A 80 -18.05 -22.02 -2.14
C SER A 80 -17.39 -23.36 -2.48
N LEU A 81 -16.23 -23.32 -3.14
CA LEU A 81 -15.40 -24.50 -3.42
C LEU A 81 -14.45 -24.83 -2.26
N ALA A 82 -14.35 -23.97 -1.24
CA ALA A 82 -13.51 -24.25 -0.08
C ALA A 82 -14.09 -25.42 0.73
N PRO A 83 -13.26 -26.35 1.23
CA PRO A 83 -13.73 -27.43 2.09
C PRO A 83 -14.44 -26.86 3.33
N LYS A 84 -15.63 -27.38 3.64
CA LYS A 84 -16.39 -26.99 4.84
C LYS A 84 -15.57 -27.31 6.10
N GLY A 85 -15.31 -26.30 6.93
CA GLY A 85 -14.47 -26.41 8.12
C GLY A 85 -12.98 -26.07 7.92
N SER A 86 -12.56 -25.73 6.69
CA SER A 86 -11.21 -25.23 6.45
C SER A 86 -11.08 -23.74 6.83
N VAL A 87 -9.84 -23.31 7.13
CA VAL A 87 -9.50 -21.89 7.38
C VAL A 87 -9.93 -20.99 6.22
N TRP A 88 -9.95 -21.53 4.99
CA TRP A 88 -10.36 -20.85 3.77
C TRP A 88 -11.84 -20.42 3.78
N ALA A 89 -12.71 -21.12 4.52
CA ALA A 89 -14.12 -20.78 4.62
C ALA A 89 -14.39 -19.49 5.43
N ALA A 90 -13.46 -19.10 6.32
CA ALA A 90 -13.56 -17.88 7.14
C ALA A 90 -12.92 -16.64 6.48
N ILE A 91 -12.23 -16.81 5.36
CA ILE A 91 -11.57 -15.71 4.64
C ILE A 91 -12.56 -14.70 4.04
N PRO A 92 -13.72 -15.09 3.46
CA PRO A 92 -14.65 -14.14 2.85
C PRO A 92 -15.16 -13.13 3.87
N GLU A 93 -15.56 -13.61 5.06
CA GLU A 93 -16.05 -12.77 6.15
C GLU A 93 -14.96 -11.78 6.59
N ARG A 94 -13.72 -12.25 6.81
CA ARG A 94 -12.59 -11.35 7.14
C ARG A 94 -12.26 -10.34 6.05
N LEU A 95 -12.44 -10.72 4.78
CA LEU A 95 -12.27 -9.80 3.65
C LEU A 95 -13.42 -8.80 3.56
N LEU A 96 -14.64 -9.15 3.97
CA LEU A 96 -15.80 -8.25 3.86
C LEU A 96 -15.96 -7.35 5.08
N ASP A 97 -15.66 -7.83 6.29
CA ASP A 97 -15.93 -7.12 7.55
C ASP A 97 -15.05 -5.87 7.75
N GLY A 98 -14.00 -5.66 6.95
CA GLY A 98 -13.12 -4.50 7.15
C GLY A 98 -12.11 -4.71 8.28
N PRO A 99 -10.90 -4.13 8.24
CA PRO A 99 -10.25 -3.75 9.48
C PRO A 99 -11.04 -2.59 10.12
N ASP A 100 -10.88 -2.36 11.43
CA ASP A 100 -11.46 -1.23 12.20
C ASP A 100 -10.89 0.16 11.80
N VAL A 101 -10.46 0.30 10.54
CA VAL A 101 -9.82 1.47 9.97
C VAL A 101 -10.74 2.06 8.91
N PRO A 102 -11.04 3.36 8.95
CA PRO A 102 -11.87 3.99 7.93
C PRO A 102 -11.34 3.74 6.51
N GLU A 103 -12.24 3.45 5.57
CA GLU A 103 -11.88 3.13 4.18
C GLU A 103 -11.08 4.25 3.49
N TRP A 104 -11.40 5.51 3.79
CA TRP A 104 -10.64 6.65 3.29
C TRP A 104 -9.17 6.59 3.71
N LEU A 105 -8.87 6.08 4.91
CA LEU A 105 -7.50 5.96 5.40
C LEU A 105 -6.79 4.79 4.71
N LEU A 106 -7.48 3.65 4.53
CA LEU A 106 -6.94 2.52 3.76
C LEU A 106 -6.57 2.92 2.34
N ASN A 107 -7.43 3.66 1.64
CA ASN A 107 -7.17 4.20 0.29
C ASN A 107 -5.94 5.12 0.24
N ASN A 108 -5.60 5.77 1.36
CA ASN A 108 -4.44 6.64 1.46
C ASN A 108 -3.16 5.90 1.89
N ILE A 109 -3.28 4.73 2.53
CA ILE A 109 -2.16 3.85 2.90
C ILE A 109 -1.78 2.96 1.71
N PHE A 110 -2.75 2.32 1.08
CA PHE A 110 -2.59 1.44 -0.08
C PHE A 110 -2.92 2.20 -1.37
N ASN A 111 -2.03 3.11 -1.77
CA ASN A 111 -2.21 3.91 -2.98
C ASN A 111 -1.45 3.29 -4.15
N GLY A 112 -2.11 2.34 -4.81
CA GLY A 112 -1.62 1.64 -5.99
C GLY A 112 -1.18 0.19 -5.70
N PRO A 113 -0.29 -0.37 -6.53
CA PRO A 113 0.04 -1.79 -6.46
C PRO A 113 0.75 -2.12 -5.15
N CYS A 114 0.42 -3.30 -4.65
CA CYS A 114 0.97 -3.88 -3.45
C CYS A 114 1.88 -5.05 -3.82
N HIS A 115 3.01 -5.13 -3.15
CA HIS A 115 3.99 -6.19 -3.33
C HIS A 115 4.20 -6.92 -2.01
N VAL A 116 4.05 -8.23 -2.01
CA VAL A 116 4.31 -9.09 -0.85
C VAL A 116 5.44 -10.04 -1.20
N SER A 117 6.39 -10.24 -0.30
CA SER A 117 7.50 -11.17 -0.50
C SER A 117 7.95 -11.80 0.80
N GLY A 118 8.69 -12.90 0.72
CA GLY A 118 9.29 -13.55 1.88
C GLY A 118 10.23 -14.67 1.46
N ALA A 119 11.02 -15.15 2.43
CA ALA A 119 12.01 -16.19 2.19
C ALA A 119 11.49 -17.56 2.65
N ASP A 120 10.59 -17.62 3.63
CA ASP A 120 10.07 -18.90 4.11
C ASP A 120 8.81 -19.35 3.35
N LEU A 121 8.96 -20.36 2.49
CA LEU A 121 7.84 -21.01 1.78
C LEU A 121 7.08 -22.03 2.63
N LYS A 122 7.67 -22.50 3.74
CA LYS A 122 7.09 -23.57 4.56
C LYS A 122 6.09 -23.02 5.56
N ASN A 123 6.46 -21.96 6.30
CA ASN A 123 5.59 -21.38 7.33
C ASN A 123 5.11 -19.96 7.02
N PHE A 124 5.63 -19.31 5.98
CA PHE A 124 5.35 -17.90 5.69
C PHE A 124 5.56 -17.01 6.93
N ALA A 125 6.66 -17.25 7.65
CA ALA A 125 6.94 -16.58 8.91
C ALA A 125 7.45 -15.14 8.74
N ASP A 126 7.95 -14.79 7.55
CA ASP A 126 8.62 -13.52 7.26
C ASP A 126 7.99 -12.69 6.11
N PRO A 127 6.65 -12.58 6.02
CA PRO A 127 6.02 -11.86 4.93
C PRO A 127 6.30 -10.36 5.07
N LEU A 128 6.89 -9.77 4.04
CA LEU A 128 7.11 -8.34 3.88
C LEU A 128 6.16 -7.82 2.81
N LEU A 129 5.24 -6.96 3.23
CA LEU A 129 4.35 -6.22 2.34
C LEU A 129 4.89 -4.80 2.15
N LEU A 130 4.99 -4.38 0.90
CA LEU A 130 5.43 -3.07 0.45
C LEU A 130 4.35 -2.44 -0.43
N THR A 131 4.00 -1.20 -0.15
CA THR A 131 3.11 -0.42 -1.01
C THR A 131 3.50 1.06 -0.97
N ARG A 132 2.90 1.86 -1.87
CA ARG A 132 3.08 3.30 -1.88
C ARG A 132 1.90 3.97 -1.18
N MET A 133 2.19 4.91 -0.30
CA MET A 133 1.19 5.77 0.32
C MET A 133 0.91 7.00 -0.54
N SER A 134 -0.30 7.54 -0.38
CA SER A 134 -0.58 8.91 -0.79
C SER A 134 0.16 9.91 0.10
N ARG A 135 0.26 11.17 -0.36
CA ARG A 135 0.80 12.24 0.48
C ARG A 135 -0.06 12.49 1.71
N ILE A 136 -1.38 12.36 1.58
CA ILE A 136 -2.32 12.49 2.71
C ILE A 136 -2.07 11.36 3.71
N GLY A 137 -1.90 10.12 3.25
CA GLY A 137 -1.55 8.99 4.12
C GLY A 137 -0.26 9.22 4.90
N CYS A 138 0.76 9.79 4.26
CA CYS A 138 2.01 10.16 4.93
C CYS A 138 1.83 11.26 5.99
N LEU A 139 0.94 12.23 5.74
CA LEU A 139 0.62 13.28 6.73
C LEU A 139 -0.14 12.72 7.92
N VAL A 140 -1.11 11.83 7.68
CA VAL A 140 -1.85 11.13 8.74
C VAL A 140 -0.89 10.26 9.57
N GLU A 141 0.02 9.55 8.92
CA GLU A 141 1.04 8.76 9.61
C GLU A 141 1.93 9.61 10.51
N LYS A 142 2.24 10.85 10.13
CA LYS A 142 3.00 11.76 11.01
C LYS A 142 2.25 12.13 12.28
N LEU A 143 0.92 12.01 12.25
CA LEU A 143 0.03 12.15 13.38
C LEU A 143 -0.34 10.80 14.02
N HIS A 144 0.41 9.73 13.77
CA HIS A 144 0.16 8.39 14.33
C HIS A 144 0.04 8.36 15.86
N TRP A 145 0.68 9.30 16.56
CA TRP A 145 0.57 9.43 18.01
C TRP A 145 -0.87 9.72 18.49
N ALA A 146 -1.74 10.21 17.61
CA ALA A 146 -3.16 10.41 17.87
C ALA A 146 -4.03 9.20 17.47
N ILE A 147 -3.45 8.16 16.88
CA ILE A 147 -4.15 6.94 16.48
C ILE A 147 -3.98 5.90 17.60
N PRO A 148 -5.04 5.52 18.33
CA PRO A 148 -4.96 4.49 19.35
C PRO A 148 -4.58 3.13 18.73
N GLY A 149 -3.85 2.30 19.48
CA GLY A 149 -3.42 0.97 19.02
C GLY A 149 -2.12 0.93 18.22
N VAL A 150 -1.47 2.08 18.01
CA VAL A 150 -0.15 2.17 17.37
C VAL A 150 0.92 2.50 18.41
N GLU A 151 1.85 1.59 18.62
CA GLU A 151 2.99 1.77 19.51
C GLU A 151 4.25 2.14 18.72
N SER A 152 5.12 2.94 19.35
CA SER A 152 6.46 3.24 18.80
C SER A 152 7.43 2.11 19.13
N ASP A 153 8.22 1.70 18.15
CA ASP A 153 9.30 0.72 18.31
C ASP A 153 10.59 1.26 17.70
N TYR A 154 11.74 0.92 18.30
CA TYR A 154 13.05 1.40 17.89
C TYR A 154 14.04 0.25 17.76
N ALA A 155 14.79 0.25 16.65
CA ALA A 155 15.82 -0.75 16.40
C ALA A 155 17.06 -0.10 15.78
N GLY A 156 18.12 0.11 16.58
CA GLY A 156 19.39 0.62 16.05
C GLY A 156 19.28 1.95 15.29
N GLY A 157 18.42 2.87 15.75
CA GLY A 157 18.13 4.15 15.08
C GLY A 157 17.03 4.10 14.01
N LEU A 158 16.50 2.91 13.69
CA LEU A 158 15.28 2.77 12.89
C LEU A 158 14.06 3.11 13.73
N ARG A 159 13.15 3.87 13.13
CA ARG A 159 11.82 4.15 13.70
C ARG A 159 10.83 3.17 13.09
N LEU A 160 10.37 2.25 13.92
CA LEU A 160 9.37 1.25 13.61
C LEU A 160 8.10 1.59 14.38
N ARG A 161 7.01 0.96 13.98
CA ARG A 161 5.75 1.01 14.70
C ARG A 161 5.20 -0.39 14.83
N ARG A 162 4.47 -0.63 15.90
CA ARG A 162 3.84 -1.92 16.17
C ARG A 162 2.34 -1.71 16.36
N ILE A 163 1.55 -2.62 15.81
CA ILE A 163 0.13 -2.73 16.08
C ILE A 163 -0.05 -4.04 16.86
N PRO A 164 -0.11 -4.00 18.21
CA PRO A 164 -0.11 -5.21 19.04
C PRO A 164 -1.25 -6.16 18.71
N ASP A 165 -2.47 -5.63 18.54
CA ASP A 165 -3.68 -6.41 18.29
C ASP A 165 -3.62 -7.20 16.97
N ALA A 166 -2.94 -6.63 15.97
CA ALA A 166 -2.74 -7.27 14.68
C ALA A 166 -1.44 -8.08 14.59
N GLY A 167 -0.56 -8.01 15.60
CA GLY A 167 0.72 -8.71 15.60
C GLY A 167 1.69 -8.26 14.49
N VAL A 168 1.53 -7.04 13.97
CA VAL A 168 2.34 -6.53 12.84
C VAL A 168 3.24 -5.37 13.25
N TYR A 169 4.35 -5.26 12.53
CA TYR A 169 5.30 -4.15 12.59
C TYR A 169 5.26 -3.42 11.26
N TYR A 170 5.35 -2.10 11.28
CA TYR A 170 5.43 -1.32 10.05
C TYR A 170 6.37 -0.12 10.16
N ALA A 171 6.82 0.37 9.01
CA ALA A 171 7.63 1.57 8.89
C ALA A 171 7.28 2.31 7.60
N VAL A 172 7.50 3.63 7.59
CA VAL A 172 7.32 4.46 6.41
C VAL A 172 8.62 5.18 6.07
N ARG A 173 9.07 5.04 4.82
CA ARG A 173 10.26 5.72 4.29
C ARG A 173 9.87 6.54 3.06
N GLY A 174 9.89 7.85 3.21
CA GLY A 174 9.32 8.76 2.20
C GLY A 174 7.83 8.51 2.06
N ARG A 175 7.43 7.82 0.99
CA ARG A 175 6.05 7.38 0.75
C ARG A 175 5.92 5.86 0.63
N THR A 176 6.98 5.10 0.81
CA THR A 176 6.89 3.64 0.82
C THR A 176 6.48 3.18 2.21
N PHE A 177 5.37 2.48 2.28
CA PHE A 177 4.88 1.79 3.47
C PHE A 177 5.37 0.34 3.43
N ALA A 178 6.01 -0.10 4.50
CA ALA A 178 6.48 -1.46 4.68
C ALA A 178 5.85 -2.04 5.95
N VAL A 179 5.25 -3.22 5.85
CA VAL A 179 4.64 -3.92 6.98
C VAL A 179 4.99 -5.40 6.95
N SER A 180 5.20 -5.99 8.12
CA SER A 180 5.51 -7.41 8.28
C SER A 180 5.02 -7.92 9.62
N THR A 181 4.67 -9.20 9.71
CA THR A 181 4.49 -9.90 10.99
C THR A 181 5.83 -10.19 11.68
N SER A 182 6.94 -10.16 10.94
CA SER A 182 8.29 -10.37 11.44
C SER A 182 9.04 -9.05 11.60
N ARG A 183 9.32 -8.67 12.86
CA ARG A 183 10.16 -7.50 13.18
C ARG A 183 11.53 -7.58 12.51
N ALA A 184 12.12 -8.77 12.47
CA ALA A 184 13.44 -9.00 11.87
C ALA A 184 13.41 -8.81 10.35
N ALA A 185 12.37 -9.31 9.67
CA ALA A 185 12.20 -9.14 8.22
C ALA A 185 12.05 -7.65 7.85
N LEU A 186 11.26 -6.90 8.63
CA LEU A 186 11.10 -5.47 8.43
C LEU A 186 12.41 -4.70 8.68
N ILE A 187 13.13 -4.99 9.76
CA ILE A 187 14.44 -4.37 10.03
C ILE A 187 15.40 -4.63 8.88
N ARG A 188 15.50 -5.90 8.45
CA ARG A 188 16.35 -6.32 7.33
C ARG A 188 16.06 -5.52 6.07
N ALA A 189 14.77 -5.39 5.71
CA ALA A 189 14.31 -4.62 4.56
C ALA A 189 14.72 -3.13 4.63
N LEU A 190 14.71 -2.55 5.83
CA LEU A 190 15.07 -1.15 6.07
C LEU A 190 16.58 -0.90 6.12
N THR A 191 17.40 -1.95 6.23
CA THR A 191 18.87 -1.86 6.34
C THR A 191 19.60 -2.47 5.15
N LEU A 192 18.91 -2.73 4.03
CA LEU A 192 19.53 -3.30 2.84
C LEU A 192 20.59 -2.36 2.25
N THR A 193 21.76 -2.91 1.95
CA THR A 193 22.74 -2.26 1.07
C THR A 193 22.28 -2.33 -0.38
N SER A 194 22.72 -1.40 -1.23
CA SER A 194 22.29 -1.33 -2.64
C SER A 194 22.50 -2.64 -3.42
N GLU A 195 23.52 -3.42 -3.08
CA GLU A 195 23.82 -4.73 -3.70
C GLU A 195 22.79 -5.82 -3.36
N LYS A 196 22.12 -5.72 -2.21
CA LYS A 196 21.15 -6.71 -1.73
C LYS A 196 19.70 -6.33 -2.08
N GLN A 197 19.51 -5.20 -2.75
CA GLN A 197 18.21 -4.71 -3.17
C GLN A 197 17.85 -5.27 -4.55
N THR A 198 16.59 -5.62 -4.77
CA THR A 198 16.09 -5.97 -6.11
C THR A 198 16.22 -4.79 -7.09
N GLY A 199 16.13 -3.57 -6.57
CA GLY A 199 16.19 -2.35 -7.37
C GLY A 199 14.90 -2.10 -8.18
N PRO A 200 14.82 -0.95 -8.87
CA PRO A 200 13.63 -0.56 -9.63
C PRO A 200 13.38 -1.47 -10.84
N GLU A 201 14.42 -1.96 -11.50
CA GLU A 201 14.28 -2.81 -12.69
C GLU A 201 13.71 -4.19 -12.36
N GLY A 202 14.17 -4.83 -11.29
CA GLY A 202 13.67 -6.13 -10.87
C GLY A 202 12.20 -6.07 -10.42
N LEU A 203 11.81 -5.00 -9.74
CA LEU A 203 10.41 -4.74 -9.39
C LEU A 203 9.56 -4.52 -10.65
N MET A 204 10.04 -3.69 -11.59
CA MET A 204 9.32 -3.44 -12.84
C MET A 204 9.13 -4.70 -13.67
N ARG A 205 10.14 -5.58 -13.77
CA ARG A 205 9.99 -6.88 -14.44
C ARG A 205 8.91 -7.74 -13.80
N GLY A 206 8.87 -7.80 -12.47
CA GLY A 206 7.82 -8.53 -11.74
C GLY A 206 6.43 -7.94 -11.97
N MET A 207 6.32 -6.62 -12.04
CA MET A 207 5.06 -5.94 -12.34
C MET A 207 4.64 -6.07 -13.81
N THR A 208 5.59 -6.14 -14.75
CA THR A 208 5.29 -6.41 -16.17
C THR A 208 4.79 -7.85 -16.35
N ASP A 209 5.37 -8.81 -15.62
CA ASP A 209 4.92 -10.20 -15.60
C ASP A 209 3.47 -10.35 -15.09
N MET A 210 3.01 -9.42 -14.23
CA MET A 210 1.61 -9.37 -13.80
C MET A 210 0.66 -9.14 -14.99
N GLY A 211 1.08 -8.39 -16.01
CA GLY A 211 0.30 -8.14 -17.22
C GLY A 211 -1.09 -7.56 -16.92
N ALA A 212 -2.14 -8.25 -17.36
CA ALA A 212 -3.53 -7.89 -17.12
C ALA A 212 -4.20 -8.75 -16.02
N ASN A 213 -3.41 -9.37 -15.15
CA ASN A 213 -3.91 -10.14 -14.01
C ASN A 213 -4.07 -9.22 -12.78
N ASP A 214 -5.05 -9.50 -11.94
CA ASP A 214 -5.28 -8.76 -10.68
C ASP A 214 -4.26 -9.17 -9.60
N LEU A 215 -3.81 -10.43 -9.68
CA LEU A 215 -2.87 -11.05 -8.79
C LEU A 215 -1.82 -11.82 -9.61
N ALA A 216 -0.54 -11.65 -9.30
CA ALA A 216 0.53 -12.44 -9.89
C ALA A 216 1.52 -12.90 -8.83
N CYS A 217 1.81 -14.19 -8.79
CA CYS A 217 2.74 -14.81 -7.86
C CYS A 217 3.90 -15.43 -8.62
N ARG A 218 5.11 -15.27 -8.10
CA ARG A 218 6.31 -15.99 -8.50
C ARG A 218 6.89 -16.68 -7.28
N VAL A 219 7.17 -17.97 -7.41
CA VAL A 219 7.80 -18.79 -6.38
C VAL A 219 9.03 -19.44 -6.98
N GLY A 220 10.20 -19.24 -6.36
CA GLY A 220 11.39 -20.03 -6.62
C GLY A 220 11.39 -21.26 -5.71
N LEU A 221 11.70 -22.43 -6.27
CA LEU A 221 11.68 -23.70 -5.53
C LEU A 221 13.11 -24.21 -5.34
N GLU A 222 13.42 -24.73 -4.16
CA GLU A 222 14.72 -25.37 -3.90
C GLU A 222 14.69 -26.85 -4.29
N GLU A 223 15.84 -27.47 -4.55
CA GLU A 223 15.89 -28.87 -4.99
C GLU A 223 15.34 -29.86 -3.95
N ASP A 224 15.33 -29.47 -2.67
CA ASP A 224 14.79 -30.26 -1.57
C ASP A 224 13.25 -30.11 -1.42
N ASP A 225 12.60 -29.23 -2.19
CA ASP A 225 11.15 -29.15 -2.23
C ASP A 225 10.57 -30.27 -3.14
N PRO A 226 9.42 -30.89 -2.80
CA PRO A 226 8.83 -31.97 -3.61
C PRO A 226 8.54 -31.59 -5.07
N LEU A 227 8.26 -30.31 -5.33
CA LEU A 227 8.08 -29.78 -6.69
C LEU A 227 9.39 -29.21 -7.26
N GLY A 228 10.35 -28.92 -6.41
CA GLY A 228 11.61 -28.30 -6.76
C GLY A 228 12.62 -29.25 -7.39
N GLU A 229 12.47 -30.56 -7.23
CA GLU A 229 13.24 -31.56 -8.01
C GLU A 229 13.05 -31.40 -9.53
N VAL A 230 11.86 -30.95 -9.95
CA VAL A 230 11.48 -30.83 -11.37
C VAL A 230 11.45 -29.37 -11.83
N PHE A 231 10.89 -28.49 -11.01
CA PHE A 231 10.66 -27.10 -11.35
C PHE A 231 11.63 -26.18 -10.61
N GLU A 232 12.28 -25.28 -11.34
CA GLU A 232 13.10 -24.22 -10.75
C GLU A 232 12.24 -23.08 -10.19
N SER A 233 11.17 -22.74 -10.92
CA SER A 233 10.22 -21.71 -10.48
C SER A 233 8.83 -21.92 -11.03
N LEU A 234 7.85 -21.41 -10.29
CA LEU A 234 6.44 -21.36 -10.67
C LEU A 234 5.99 -19.91 -10.74
N ARG A 235 5.24 -19.58 -11.79
CA ARG A 235 4.55 -18.30 -11.96
C ARG A 235 3.06 -18.55 -12.10
N LEU A 236 2.28 -17.88 -11.26
CA LEU A 236 0.84 -17.96 -11.23
C LEU A 236 0.26 -16.58 -11.50
N GLY A 237 -0.56 -16.46 -12.53
CA GLY A 237 -1.35 -15.26 -12.83
C GLY A 237 -2.81 -15.55 -12.55
N LEU A 238 -3.47 -14.67 -11.81
CA LEU A 238 -4.85 -14.81 -11.42
C LEU A 238 -5.64 -13.57 -11.82
N ARG A 239 -6.67 -13.78 -12.64
CA ARG A 239 -7.62 -12.75 -13.05
C ARG A 239 -9.01 -13.08 -12.52
N ILE A 240 -9.60 -12.13 -11.81
CA ILE A 240 -10.90 -12.22 -11.18
C ILE A 240 -11.87 -11.42 -12.05
N ALA A 241 -12.88 -12.10 -12.60
CA ALA A 241 -13.96 -11.47 -13.34
C ALA A 241 -15.30 -11.77 -12.65
N PRO A 242 -16.34 -10.95 -12.87
CA PRO A 242 -17.66 -11.18 -12.26
C PRO A 242 -18.25 -12.57 -12.55
N ALA A 243 -17.94 -13.13 -13.73
CA ALA A 243 -18.46 -14.42 -14.18
C ALA A 243 -17.57 -15.63 -13.83
N GLY A 244 -16.37 -15.40 -13.29
CA GLY A 244 -15.44 -16.49 -13.00
C GLY A 244 -14.00 -16.06 -12.84
N LEU A 245 -13.14 -17.04 -12.61
CA LEU A 245 -11.74 -16.83 -12.25
C LEU A 245 -10.85 -17.56 -13.24
N ARG A 246 -9.85 -16.86 -13.77
CA ARG A 246 -8.87 -17.43 -14.70
C ARG A 246 -7.52 -17.52 -14.02
N LEU A 247 -7.06 -18.75 -13.84
CA LEU A 247 -5.71 -19.05 -13.37
C LEU A 247 -4.82 -19.39 -14.58
N GLN A 248 -3.64 -18.78 -14.65
CA GLN A 248 -2.58 -19.13 -15.58
C GLN A 248 -1.39 -19.61 -14.76
N CYS A 249 -0.89 -20.81 -15.06
CA CYS A 249 0.33 -21.33 -14.46
C CYS A 249 1.40 -21.46 -15.54
N ARG A 250 2.59 -20.95 -15.26
CA ARG A 250 3.79 -21.16 -16.06
C ARG A 250 4.89 -21.67 -15.14
N SER A 251 5.53 -22.76 -15.53
CA SER A 251 6.62 -23.36 -14.79
C SER A 251 7.91 -23.31 -15.61
N THR A 252 9.03 -23.11 -14.95
CA THR A 252 10.35 -23.30 -15.54
C THR A 252 10.92 -24.61 -15.02
N LEU A 253 11.16 -25.55 -15.92
CA LEU A 253 11.81 -26.82 -15.60
C LEU A 253 13.29 -26.58 -15.26
N ARG A 254 13.85 -27.39 -14.37
CA ARG A 254 15.30 -27.40 -14.15
C ARG A 254 16.05 -27.93 -15.38
N PRO A 255 17.32 -27.52 -15.61
CA PRO A 255 18.10 -27.94 -16.78
C PRO A 255 18.13 -29.46 -16.99
N ALA A 256 18.33 -30.22 -15.92
CA ALA A 256 18.38 -31.69 -15.97
C ALA A 256 17.08 -32.35 -16.49
N TRP A 257 15.93 -31.68 -16.33
CA TRP A 257 14.64 -32.14 -16.84
C TRP A 257 14.32 -31.57 -18.23
N GLN A 258 14.81 -30.37 -18.56
CA GLN A 258 14.69 -29.79 -19.90
C GLN A 258 15.32 -30.72 -20.95
N GLU A 259 16.52 -31.24 -20.67
CA GLU A 259 17.25 -32.17 -21.55
C GLU A 259 16.54 -33.53 -21.74
N ARG A 260 15.72 -33.97 -20.77
CA ARG A 260 14.96 -35.23 -20.87
C ARG A 260 13.64 -35.09 -21.62
N SER A 261 13.14 -33.86 -21.72
CA SER A 261 11.85 -33.53 -22.34
C SER A 261 11.97 -33.01 -23.77
N ALA A 262 13.19 -32.73 -24.22
CA ALA A 262 13.52 -32.34 -25.60
C ALA A 262 13.77 -33.58 -26.46
#